data_AF-A0A7S2VHU3-F1
#
_entry.id   AF-A0A7S2VHU3-F1
#
_cell.length_a   1.000
_cell.length_b   1.000
_cell.length_c   1.000
_cell.angle_alpha   90.00
_cell.angle_beta   90.00
_cell.angle_gamma   90.00
#
_symmetry.space_group_name_H-M   'P 1'
#
loop_
_entity.id
_entity.type
_entity.pdbx_description
1 polymer ?
#
loop_
_entity_poly.entity_id
_entity_poly.type
_entity_poly.pdbx_seq_one_letter_code
_entity_poly.pdbx_strand_id
1 'polypeptide(L)'
;ENLFPPVNMQSQSASGPELRGSNITLDRVKSATDVTTRKTKIICTLGPACWEVSQLEQLIEAGMNVARFNFSHGDHEGHKACLDRLRQASKNKNKHVGVLLDTKGPEIRS
;
A
#
# COMPACT_ATOMS: atom_id res chain seq x y z
N GLU A 1 -36.11 39.21 20.79
CA GLU A 1 -35.74 37.83 20.44
C GLU A 1 -34.37 37.87 19.80
N ASN A 2 -33.39 37.20 20.43
CA ASN A 2 -31.98 37.35 20.08
C ASN A 2 -31.67 36.70 18.73
N LEU A 3 -31.27 37.56 17.80
CA LEU A 3 -30.60 37.25 16.54
C LEU A 3 -29.20 36.68 16.89
N PHE A 4 -28.75 35.65 16.17
CA PHE A 4 -27.46 34.93 16.23
C PHE A 4 -27.45 33.54 16.93
N PRO A 5 -27.09 32.46 16.21
CA PRO A 5 -26.89 31.14 16.80
C PRO A 5 -25.60 31.07 17.64
N PRO A 6 -25.48 30.14 18.60
CA PRO A 6 -24.32 30.04 19.47
C PRO A 6 -23.06 29.65 18.68
N VAL A 7 -21.97 30.37 18.93
CA VAL A 7 -20.63 30.04 18.45
C VAL A 7 -20.19 28.74 19.12
N ASN A 8 -19.93 27.71 18.31
CA ASN A 8 -19.46 26.43 18.80
C ASN A 8 -17.99 26.59 19.23
N MET A 9 -17.77 26.72 20.53
CA MET A 9 -16.46 26.90 21.14
C MET A 9 -15.71 25.55 21.07
N GLN A 10 -14.92 25.35 20.02
CA GLN A 10 -14.03 24.19 19.95
C GLN A 10 -13.05 24.27 21.12
N SER A 11 -13.18 23.34 22.07
CA SER A 11 -12.25 23.17 23.18
C SER A 11 -10.87 22.89 22.60
N GLN A 12 -9.96 23.85 22.70
CA GLN A 12 -8.55 23.64 22.41
C GLN A 12 -8.00 22.64 23.46
N SER A 13 -7.91 21.36 23.09
CA SER A 13 -7.15 20.39 23.86
C SER A 13 -5.67 20.75 23.74
N ALA A 14 -5.02 20.94 24.89
CA ALA A 14 -3.64 21.41 25.02
C ALA A 14 -2.67 20.80 24.00
N SER A 15 -2.06 21.66 23.18
CA SER A 15 -1.01 21.30 22.25
C SER A 15 0.18 20.74 23.03
N GLY A 16 0.44 19.44 22.87
CA GLY A 16 1.69 18.83 23.32
C GLY A 16 2.92 19.53 22.70
N PRO A 17 4.15 19.19 23.13
CA PRO A 17 5.35 19.89 22.67
C PRO A 17 5.49 19.77 21.14
N GLU A 18 5.22 20.86 20.43
CA GLU A 18 5.47 20.98 19.00
C GLU A 18 6.97 21.19 18.77
N LEU A 19 7.63 20.21 18.15
CA LEU A 19 8.97 20.41 17.61
C LEU A 19 8.87 21.38 16.43
N ARG A 20 9.32 22.63 16.63
CA ARG A 20 9.27 23.71 15.63
C ARG A 20 9.73 23.23 14.25
N GLY A 21 8.88 23.41 13.25
CA GLY A 21 9.18 23.13 11.84
C GLY A 21 8.91 21.69 11.38
N SER A 22 8.51 20.80 12.30
CA SER A 22 8.06 19.46 11.94
C SER A 22 6.54 19.40 12.06
N ASN A 23 5.84 18.92 11.02
CA ASN A 23 4.40 18.61 11.07
C ASN A 23 4.12 17.35 11.92
N ILE A 24 4.86 17.17 13.02
CA ILE A 24 4.85 16.00 13.88
C ILE A 24 4.15 16.40 15.18
N THR A 25 2.87 16.06 15.26
CA THR A 25 2.04 16.23 16.46
C THR A 25 1.89 14.90 17.19
N LEU A 26 1.57 14.93 18.48
CA LEU A 26 1.34 13.71 19.27
C LEU A 26 0.19 12.88 18.69
N ASP A 27 -0.84 13.54 18.15
CA ASP A 27 -1.97 12.88 17.48
C ASP A 27 -1.50 12.14 16.21
N ARG A 28 -0.61 12.74 15.44
CA ARG A 28 -0.03 12.10 14.25
C ARG A 28 0.83 10.88 14.61
N VAL A 29 1.51 10.90 15.76
CA VAL A 29 2.31 9.76 16.25
C VAL A 29 1.43 8.63 16.77
N LYS A 30 0.30 8.97 17.41
CA LYS A 30 -0.61 7.99 18.03
C LYS A 30 -1.67 7.43 17.07
N SER A 31 -1.98 8.15 16.00
CA SER A 31 -2.97 7.72 15.01
C SER A 31 -2.47 6.54 14.17
N ALA A 32 -3.38 5.65 13.79
CA ALA A 32 -3.06 4.54 12.90
C ALA A 32 -2.70 5.06 11.51
N THR A 33 -1.68 4.45 10.90
CA THR A 33 -1.26 4.80 9.54
C THR A 33 -2.31 4.36 8.52
N ASP A 34 -2.82 5.30 7.75
CA ASP A 34 -3.69 5.00 6.61
C ASP A 34 -2.85 4.58 5.38
N VAL A 35 -3.00 3.32 4.99
CA VAL A 35 -2.31 2.73 3.83
C VAL A 35 -2.96 3.08 2.49
N THR A 36 -4.18 3.65 2.51
CA THR A 36 -4.99 3.91 1.31
C THR A 36 -4.77 5.31 0.71
N THR A 37 -4.43 6.32 1.53
CA THR A 37 -4.30 7.73 1.10
C THR A 37 -2.86 8.18 0.79
N ARG A 38 -1.89 7.28 0.90
CA ARG A 38 -0.47 7.57 0.64
C ARG A 38 -0.17 7.92 -0.82
N LYS A 39 0.79 8.84 -1.03
CA LYS A 39 1.22 9.30 -2.36
C LYS A 39 2.23 8.37 -3.01
N THR A 40 3.24 7.94 -2.25
CA THR A 40 4.24 6.95 -2.68
C THR A 40 3.55 5.65 -3.08
N LYS A 41 4.07 4.93 -4.08
CA LYS A 41 3.55 3.61 -4.51
C LYS A 41 4.47 2.49 -4.04
N ILE A 42 3.91 1.30 -3.81
CA ILE A 42 4.66 0.10 -3.38
C ILE A 42 4.66 -0.92 -4.51
N ILE A 43 5.85 -1.41 -4.82
CA ILE A 43 6.09 -2.52 -5.74
C ILE A 43 6.47 -3.73 -4.88
N CYS A 44 5.75 -4.85 -5.02
CA CYS A 44 6.07 -6.09 -4.32
C CYS A 44 6.57 -7.12 -5.32
N THR A 45 7.72 -7.74 -5.04
CA THR A 45 8.20 -8.88 -5.83
C THR A 45 7.41 -10.11 -5.43
N LEU A 46 6.75 -10.75 -6.39
CA LEU A 46 5.99 -11.95 -6.14
C LEU A 46 6.90 -13.18 -6.21
N GLY A 47 6.71 -14.11 -5.28
CA GLY A 47 7.39 -15.39 -5.23
C GLY A 47 6.50 -16.44 -4.57
N PRO A 48 6.93 -17.71 -4.55
CA PRO A 48 6.08 -18.83 -4.11
C PRO A 48 5.44 -18.66 -2.72
N ALA A 49 6.09 -17.90 -1.83
CA ALA A 49 5.58 -17.59 -0.49
C ALA A 49 4.28 -16.76 -0.45
N CYS A 50 3.90 -16.12 -1.56
CA CYS A 50 2.74 -15.22 -1.63
C CYS A 50 1.86 -15.45 -2.88
N TRP A 51 1.92 -16.62 -3.51
CA TRP A 51 1.17 -16.88 -4.75
C TRP A 51 -0.29 -17.26 -4.54
N GLU A 52 -0.70 -17.61 -3.33
CA GLU A 52 -2.10 -17.91 -3.05
C GLU A 52 -2.97 -16.66 -3.11
N VAL A 53 -4.21 -16.81 -3.61
CA VAL A 53 -5.14 -15.69 -3.82
C VAL A 53 -5.36 -14.92 -2.52
N SER A 54 -5.52 -15.62 -1.38
CA SER A 54 -5.72 -15.02 -0.07
C SER A 54 -4.54 -14.15 0.39
N GLN A 55 -3.31 -14.53 0.04
CA GLN A 55 -2.12 -13.77 0.37
C GLN A 55 -1.98 -12.55 -0.53
N LEU A 56 -2.26 -12.70 -1.83
CA LEU A 56 -2.29 -11.57 -2.78
C LEU A 56 -3.32 -10.53 -2.37
N GLU A 57 -4.49 -10.98 -1.91
CA GLU A 57 -5.52 -10.12 -1.32
C GLU A 57 -5.02 -9.34 -0.11
N GLN A 58 -4.34 -10.00 0.83
CA GLN A 58 -3.72 -9.34 1.98
C GLN A 58 -2.67 -8.30 1.56
N LEU A 59 -1.85 -8.60 0.54
CA LEU A 59 -0.87 -7.65 0.01
C LEU A 59 -1.55 -6.42 -0.62
N ILE A 60 -2.66 -6.62 -1.34
CA ILE A 60 -3.47 -5.55 -1.95
C ILE A 60 -4.13 -4.67 -0.87
N GLU A 61 -4.58 -5.28 0.23
CA GLU A 61 -5.14 -4.56 1.38
C GLU A 61 -4.07 -3.79 2.15
N ALA A 62 -2.90 -4.40 2.38
CA ALA A 62 -1.73 -3.76 2.99
C ALA A 62 -1.14 -2.64 2.12
N GLY A 63 -1.52 -2.57 0.84
CA GLY A 63 -1.30 -1.42 -0.02
C GLY A 63 -0.46 -1.67 -1.26
N MET A 64 -0.15 -2.91 -1.64
CA MET A 64 0.56 -3.19 -2.90
C MET A 64 -0.11 -2.48 -4.10
N ASN A 65 0.68 -1.78 -4.92
CA ASN A 65 0.19 -1.13 -6.13
C ASN A 65 0.66 -1.82 -7.40
N VAL A 66 1.85 -2.43 -7.38
CA VAL A 66 2.43 -3.10 -8.53
C VAL A 66 3.01 -4.43 -8.10
N ALA A 67 2.70 -5.49 -8.83
CA ALA A 67 3.30 -6.80 -8.71
C ALA A 67 4.50 -6.92 -9.66
N ARG A 68 5.69 -7.18 -9.13
CA ARG A 68 6.92 -7.45 -9.88
C ARG A 68 7.10 -8.96 -10.05
N PHE A 69 7.20 -9.40 -11.30
CA PHE A 69 7.54 -10.76 -11.69
C PHE A 69 9.02 -10.78 -12.10
N ASN A 70 9.86 -11.40 -11.27
CA ASN A 70 11.29 -11.50 -11.54
C ASN A 70 11.58 -12.74 -12.41
N PHE A 71 11.90 -12.53 -13.70
CA PHE A 71 12.18 -13.61 -14.66
C PHE A 71 13.62 -14.15 -14.57
N SER A 72 14.46 -13.64 -13.67
CA SER A 72 15.73 -14.30 -13.33
C SER A 72 15.53 -15.63 -12.61
N HIS A 73 14.31 -15.91 -12.11
CA HIS A 73 13.91 -17.12 -11.42
C HIS A 73 12.50 -17.58 -11.85
N GLY A 74 12.19 -18.86 -11.63
CA GLY A 74 10.89 -19.46 -11.97
C GLY A 74 10.73 -19.77 -13.45
N ASP A 75 9.64 -20.46 -13.78
CA ASP A 75 9.24 -20.79 -15.14
C ASP A 75 8.06 -19.92 -15.61
N HIS A 76 7.79 -19.93 -16.91
CA HIS A 76 6.69 -19.16 -17.48
C HIS A 76 5.32 -19.64 -16.98
N GLU A 77 5.17 -20.94 -16.70
CA GLU A 77 3.92 -21.53 -16.22
C GLU A 77 3.57 -21.04 -14.81
N GLY A 78 4.54 -21.03 -13.88
CA GLY A 78 4.37 -20.51 -12.54
C GLY A 78 4.05 -19.02 -12.52
N HIS A 79 4.78 -18.22 -13.31
CA HIS A 79 4.50 -16.79 -13.46
C HIS A 79 3.11 -16.53 -14.03
N LYS A 80 2.67 -17.30 -15.03
CA LYS A 80 1.32 -17.21 -15.58
C LYS A 80 0.25 -17.55 -14.54
N ALA A 81 0.42 -18.65 -13.81
CA ALA A 81 -0.52 -19.05 -12.77
C ALA A 81 -0.61 -17.99 -11.66
N CYS A 82 0.51 -17.38 -11.29
CA CYS A 82 0.54 -16.26 -10.35
C CYS A 82 -0.19 -15.02 -10.92
N LEU A 83 0.00 -14.67 -12.19
CA LEU A 83 -0.71 -13.57 -12.85
C LEU A 83 -2.23 -13.77 -12.86
N ASP A 84 -2.69 -14.98 -13.13
CA ASP A 84 -4.12 -15.31 -13.14
C ASP A 84 -4.72 -15.18 -11.74
N ARG A 85 -4.02 -15.65 -10.70
CA ARG A 85 -4.40 -15.45 -9.28
C ARG A 85 -4.40 -13.98 -8.86
N LEU A 86 -3.41 -13.20 -9.31
CA LEU A 86 -3.34 -11.76 -9.04
C LEU A 86 -4.53 -11.00 -9.63
N ARG A 87 -4.92 -11.34 -10.87
CA ARG A 87 -6.11 -10.77 -11.50
C ARG A 87 -7.39 -11.11 -10.74
N GLN A 88 -7.49 -12.33 -10.23
CA GLN A 88 -8.61 -12.72 -9.38
C GLN A 88 -8.64 -11.91 -8.07
N ALA A 89 -7.51 -11.82 -7.35
CA ALA A 89 -7.40 -11.05 -6.11
C ALA A 89 -7.72 -9.56 -6.32
N SER A 90 -7.24 -8.97 -7.41
CA SER A 90 -7.52 -7.58 -7.81
C SER A 90 -9.02 -7.34 -8.06
N LYS A 91 -9.71 -8.28 -8.72
CA LYS A 91 -11.17 -8.24 -8.89
C LYS A 91 -11.91 -8.37 -7.56
N ASN A 92 -11.51 -9.34 -6.73
CA ASN A 92 -12.14 -9.59 -5.43
C ASN A 92 -12.08 -8.36 -4.51
N LYS A 93 -10.96 -7.62 -4.53
CA LYS A 93 -10.77 -6.42 -3.72
C LYS A 93 -11.19 -5.12 -4.40
N ASN A 94 -11.68 -5.18 -5.64
CA ASN A 94 -12.01 -4.02 -6.45
C ASN A 94 -10.88 -2.96 -6.48
N LYS A 95 -9.63 -3.40 -6.63
CA LYS A 95 -8.45 -2.53 -6.70
C LYS A 95 -7.62 -2.84 -7.93
N HIS A 96 -7.16 -1.79 -8.62
CA HIS A 96 -6.23 -1.95 -9.73
C HIS A 96 -4.80 -2.18 -9.23
N VAL A 97 -4.16 -3.22 -9.75
CA VAL A 97 -2.76 -3.55 -9.48
C VAL A 97 -2.01 -3.58 -10.79
N GLY A 98 -0.93 -2.79 -10.89
CA GLY A 98 -0.03 -2.82 -12.04
C GLY A 98 0.77 -4.12 -12.08
N VAL A 99 1.15 -4.56 -13.27
CA VAL A 99 2.01 -5.74 -13.48
C VAL A 99 3.31 -5.27 -14.10
N LEU A 100 4.43 -5.61 -13.47
CA LEU A 100 5.77 -5.30 -13.92
C LEU A 100 6.53 -6.59 -14.17
N LEU A 101 7.00 -6.78 -15.40
CA LEU A 101 7.90 -7.86 -15.77
C LEU A 101 9.33 -7.36 -15.65
N ASP A 102 10.13 -8.03 -14.83
CA ASP A 102 11.55 -7.73 -14.66
C ASP A 102 12.39 -8.78 -15.40
N THR A 103 13.10 -8.31 -16.43
CA THR A 103 13.92 -9.15 -17.31
C THR A 103 15.26 -9.46 -16.65
N LYS A 104 15.82 -10.64 -16.92
CA LYS A 104 17.13 -11.05 -16.38
C LYS A 104 18.28 -10.07 -16.69
N GLY A 105 18.29 -9.48 -17.87
CA GLY A 105 19.39 -8.61 -18.34
C GLY A 105 20.74 -9.34 -18.50
N PRO A 106 21.80 -8.63 -18.90
CA PRO A 106 23.16 -9.17 -18.97
C PRO A 106 23.78 -9.26 -17.57
N GLU A 107 23.34 -10.24 -16.77
CA GLU A 107 23.90 -10.52 -15.44
C GLU A 107 25.17 -11.37 -15.53
N ILE A 108 26.29 -10.88 -14.99
CA ILE A 108 27.47 -11.68 -14.66
C ILE A 108 27.21 -12.32 -13.29
N ARG A 109 27.26 -13.65 -13.20
CA ARG A 109 27.22 -14.41 -11.94
C ARG A 109 28.56 -15.12 -11.76
N SER A 110 29.11 -15.05 -10.55
CA SER A 110 30.38 -15.67 -10.12
C SER A 110 30.27 -17.19 -10.04
#